data_AF-A0A4Q0ST19-F1
#
_entry.id   AF-A0A4Q0ST19-F1
#
_cell.length_a   1.000
_cell.length_b   1.000
_cell.length_c   1.000
_cell.angle_alpha   90.00
_cell.angle_beta   90.00
_cell.angle_gamma   90.00
#
_symmetry.space_group_name_H-M   'P 1'
#
loop_
_entity.id
_entity.type
_entity.pdbx_description
1 polymer ?
#
loop_
_entity_poly.entity_id
_entity_poly.type
_entity_poly.pdbx_seq_one_letter_code
_entity_poly.pdbx_strand_id
1 'polypeptide(L)'
;MLPEGMTDWTDETLRPLDELARMAFPEGSGVTADTLKRRARKGQLRVYKPGKAFLSTLADVWAMVQGMPVRPAAASDQLGLSTAELSHAALEQAREALRRREEKRIEDEWERKYEARKAAQRKAQPPCKKRPG
;
A
#
# COMPACT_ATOMS: atom_id res chain seq x y z
N MET A 1 16.17 -45.96 -0.89
CA MET A 1 14.81 -45.41 -0.98
C MET A 1 14.82 -44.04 -0.35
N LEU A 2 14.75 -42.98 -1.15
CA LEU A 2 14.59 -41.60 -0.65
C LEU A 2 13.09 -41.27 -0.66
N PRO A 3 12.57 -40.55 0.34
CA PRO A 3 11.14 -40.27 0.44
C PRO A 3 10.70 -39.29 -0.65
N GLU A 4 9.73 -39.72 -1.46
CA GLU A 4 8.97 -38.86 -2.37
C GLU A 4 8.14 -37.89 -1.53
N GLY A 5 8.36 -36.58 -1.68
CA GLY A 5 7.51 -35.54 -1.06
C GLY A 5 8.24 -34.41 -0.33
N MET A 6 9.57 -34.37 -0.34
CA MET A 6 10.29 -33.16 0.09
C MET A 6 10.33 -32.22 -1.11
N THR A 7 9.38 -31.28 -1.21
CA THR A 7 9.47 -30.17 -2.16
C THR A 7 10.81 -29.49 -1.88
N ASP A 8 11.81 -29.65 -2.74
CA ASP A 8 13.14 -29.09 -2.52
C ASP A 8 13.04 -27.57 -2.45
N TRP A 9 12.92 -27.02 -1.24
CA TRP A 9 12.86 -25.58 -0.93
C TRP A 9 14.21 -24.87 -1.19
N THR A 10 15.15 -25.53 -1.86
CA THR A 10 16.45 -24.97 -2.19
C THR A 10 16.30 -23.93 -3.29
N ASP A 11 16.76 -22.71 -2.99
CA ASP A 11 16.70 -21.54 -3.88
C ASP A 11 17.42 -21.74 -5.21
N GLU A 12 18.26 -22.77 -5.31
CA GLU A 12 19.06 -23.14 -6.48
C GLU A 12 18.34 -24.07 -7.46
N THR A 13 17.17 -24.60 -7.10
CA THR A 13 16.42 -25.52 -7.97
C THR A 13 15.88 -24.79 -9.19
N LEU A 14 16.16 -25.32 -10.39
CA LEU A 14 15.63 -24.78 -11.65
C LEU A 14 14.13 -25.04 -11.75
N ARG A 15 13.33 -23.97 -11.73
CA ARG A 15 11.87 -24.01 -11.81
C ARG A 15 11.33 -23.19 -12.97
N PRO A 16 10.14 -23.52 -13.49
CA PRO A 16 9.46 -22.70 -14.48
C PRO A 16 9.16 -21.30 -13.94
N LEU A 17 9.26 -20.29 -14.82
CA LEU A 17 8.98 -18.91 -14.44
C LEU A 17 7.57 -18.68 -13.88
N ASP A 18 6.58 -19.50 -14.26
CA ASP A 18 5.22 -19.37 -13.73
C ASP A 18 5.12 -19.77 -12.25
N GLU A 19 5.85 -20.80 -11.86
CA GLU A 19 5.93 -21.25 -10.47
C GLU A 19 6.71 -20.24 -9.63
N LEU A 20 7.85 -19.77 -10.14
CA LEU A 20 8.68 -18.76 -9.47
C LEU A 20 7.92 -17.44 -9.26
N ALA A 21 7.07 -17.03 -10.22
CA ALA A 21 6.26 -15.83 -10.06
C ALA A 21 5.28 -15.95 -8.88
N ARG A 22 4.67 -17.13 -8.68
CA ARG A 22 3.76 -17.39 -7.56
C ARG A 22 4.48 -17.51 -6.22
N MET A 23 5.70 -18.05 -6.22
CA MET A 23 6.49 -18.23 -4.99
C MET A 23 7.15 -16.93 -4.52
N ALA A 24 7.73 -16.15 -5.45
CA ALA A 24 8.54 -14.98 -5.10
C ALA A 24 7.71 -13.71 -4.89
N PHE A 25 6.49 -13.64 -5.43
CA PHE A 25 5.66 -12.43 -5.35
C PHE A 25 4.27 -12.77 -4.78
N PRO A 26 3.79 -12.02 -3.78
CA PRO A 26 2.45 -12.24 -3.21
C PRO A 26 1.35 -11.95 -4.23
N GLU A 27 0.17 -12.54 -4.00
CA GLU A 27 -1.04 -12.26 -4.78
C GLU A 27 -1.36 -10.76 -4.77
N GLY A 28 -1.58 -10.17 -5.95
CA GLY A 28 -1.82 -8.73 -6.12
C GLY A 28 -0.59 -7.91 -6.54
N SER A 29 0.62 -8.48 -6.57
CA SER A 29 1.83 -7.81 -7.08
C SER A 29 1.81 -7.52 -8.58
N GLY A 30 0.95 -8.19 -9.34
CA GLY A 30 0.87 -8.08 -10.81
C GLY A 30 2.07 -8.68 -11.56
N VAL A 31 2.98 -9.39 -10.87
CA VAL A 31 4.13 -10.04 -11.49
C VAL A 31 3.72 -11.44 -11.97
N THR A 32 3.70 -11.63 -13.28
CA THR A 32 3.38 -12.92 -13.92
C THR A 32 4.60 -13.54 -14.58
N ALA A 33 4.48 -14.79 -15.04
CA ALA A 33 5.51 -15.47 -15.83
C ALA A 33 6.00 -14.62 -17.03
N ASP A 34 5.10 -13.87 -17.68
CA ASP A 34 5.45 -13.02 -18.82
C ASP A 34 6.27 -11.79 -18.42
N THR A 35 6.05 -11.26 -17.22
CA THR A 35 6.91 -10.22 -16.63
C THR A 35 8.33 -10.75 -16.46
N LEU A 36 8.51 -11.96 -15.92
CA LEU A 36 9.82 -12.59 -15.78
C LEU A 36 10.45 -12.92 -17.13
N LYS A 37 9.68 -13.40 -18.12
CA LYS A 37 10.18 -13.60 -19.49
C LYS A 37 10.66 -12.30 -20.12
N ARG A 38 9.95 -11.19 -19.91
CA ARG A 38 10.39 -9.85 -20.38
C ARG A 38 11.71 -9.45 -19.73
N ARG A 39 11.88 -9.68 -18.43
CA ARG A 39 13.15 -9.41 -17.72
C ARG A 39 14.30 -10.27 -18.23
N ALA A 40 14.05 -11.54 -18.47
CA ALA A 40 15.03 -12.45 -19.08
C ALA A 40 15.47 -11.98 -20.48
N ARG A 41 14.53 -11.54 -21.33
CA ARG A 41 14.85 -10.99 -22.66
C ARG A 41 15.69 -9.71 -22.60
N LYS A 42 15.57 -8.93 -21.52
CA LYS A 42 16.38 -7.73 -21.27
C LYS A 42 17.73 -8.04 -20.62
N GLY A 43 18.08 -9.32 -20.40
CA GLY A 43 19.31 -9.73 -19.73
C GLY A 43 19.30 -9.46 -18.21
N GLN A 44 18.14 -9.17 -17.62
CA GLN A 44 18.02 -8.81 -16.20
C GLN A 44 17.75 -10.02 -15.29
N LEU A 45 17.42 -11.17 -15.87
CA LEU A 45 17.18 -12.43 -15.16
C LEU A 45 17.95 -13.53 -15.88
N ARG A 46 18.73 -14.32 -15.12
CA ARG A 46 19.40 -15.52 -15.64
C ARG A 46 18.36 -16.61 -15.86
N VAL A 47 18.30 -17.12 -17.08
CA VAL A 47 17.34 -18.16 -17.45
C VAL A 47 18.06 -19.23 -18.26
N TYR A 48 17.91 -20.47 -17.81
CA TYR A 48 18.28 -21.66 -18.54
C TYR A 48 17.14 -22.07 -19.48
N LYS A 49 17.46 -22.34 -20.75
CA LYS A 49 16.46 -22.65 -21.79
C LYS A 49 16.71 -24.01 -22.44
N PRO A 50 16.25 -25.10 -21.83
CA PRO A 50 16.18 -26.37 -22.52
C PRO A 50 15.00 -26.32 -23.50
N GLY A 51 15.29 -26.17 -24.79
CA GLY A 51 14.28 -26.06 -25.84
C GLY A 51 13.44 -24.77 -25.73
N LYS A 52 12.13 -24.92 -25.48
CA LYS A 52 11.17 -23.79 -25.38
C LYS A 52 10.85 -23.38 -23.94
N ALA A 53 11.32 -24.13 -22.95
CA ALA A 53 11.06 -23.83 -21.55
C ALA A 53 11.96 -22.68 -21.06
N PHE A 54 11.43 -21.84 -20.18
CA PHE A 54 12.19 -20.82 -19.47
C PHE A 54 12.28 -21.27 -18.01
N LEU A 55 13.47 -21.69 -17.59
CA LEU A 55 13.75 -22.13 -16.23
C LEU A 55 14.70 -21.15 -15.56
N SER A 56 14.45 -20.82 -14.31
CA SER A 56 15.33 -19.97 -13.51
C SER A 56 15.38 -20.51 -12.08
N THR A 57 16.21 -19.90 -11.24
CA THR A 57 16.31 -20.24 -9.82
C THR A 57 15.61 -19.16 -9.00
N LEU A 58 15.16 -19.48 -7.78
CA LEU A 58 14.59 -18.47 -6.90
C LEU A 58 15.67 -17.45 -6.51
N ALA A 59 16.91 -17.90 -6.32
CA ALA A 59 18.07 -17.06 -6.06
C ALA A 59 18.28 -16.00 -7.15
N ASP A 60 18.20 -16.37 -8.43
CA ASP A 60 18.34 -15.42 -9.55
C ASP A 60 17.20 -14.39 -9.58
N VAL A 61 15.98 -14.80 -9.21
CA VAL A 61 14.84 -13.89 -9.10
C VAL A 61 15.03 -12.90 -7.94
N TRP A 62 15.47 -13.37 -6.77
CA TRP A 62 15.78 -12.50 -5.65
C TRP A 62 16.95 -11.56 -5.93
N ALA A 63 18.02 -12.05 -6.57
CA ALA A 63 19.14 -11.23 -7.00
C ALA A 63 18.70 -10.16 -8.01
N MET A 64 17.80 -10.51 -8.94
CA MET A 64 17.18 -9.53 -9.84
C MET A 64 16.41 -8.47 -9.04
N VAL A 65 15.59 -8.85 -8.06
CA VAL A 65 14.80 -7.91 -7.24
C VAL A 65 15.71 -6.98 -6.42
N GLN A 66 16.74 -7.53 -5.77
CA GLN A 66 17.70 -6.77 -4.96
C GLN A 66 18.61 -5.87 -5.83
N GLY A 67 18.96 -6.33 -7.02
CA GLY A 67 19.78 -5.57 -7.99
C GLY A 67 19.00 -4.52 -8.77
N MET A 68 17.67 -4.48 -8.67
CA MET A 68 16.90 -3.35 -9.18
C MET A 68 17.00 -2.21 -8.17
N PRO A 69 17.67 -1.08 -8.47
CA PRO A 69 17.47 0.11 -7.67
C PRO A 69 15.97 0.41 -7.73
N VAL A 70 15.30 0.37 -6.58
CA VAL A 70 13.98 0.95 -6.42
C VAL A 70 14.17 2.42 -6.68
N ARG A 71 14.11 2.82 -7.95
CA ARG A 71 14.01 4.23 -8.29
C ARG A 71 12.67 4.65 -7.68
N PRO A 72 12.64 5.47 -6.61
CA PRO A 72 11.38 6.04 -6.19
C PRO A 72 10.78 6.68 -7.43
N ALA A 73 9.51 6.39 -7.69
CA ALA A 73 8.80 6.90 -8.87
C ALA A 73 9.15 8.40 -9.01
N ALA A 74 9.70 8.76 -10.16
CA ALA A 74 10.34 10.05 -10.43
C ALA A 74 9.31 11.20 -10.48
N ALA A 75 8.70 11.50 -9.34
CA ALA A 75 7.77 12.61 -9.14
C ALA A 75 8.31 13.66 -8.16
N SER A 76 9.49 13.43 -7.56
CA SER A 76 10.06 14.33 -6.54
C SER A 76 11.17 15.26 -7.04
N ASP A 77 11.70 15.07 -8.25
CA ASP A 77 12.84 15.87 -8.75
C ASP A 77 12.47 17.27 -9.29
N GLN A 78 11.20 17.69 -9.27
CA GLN A 78 10.80 18.99 -9.82
C GLN A 78 10.88 20.16 -8.83
N LEU A 79 11.16 19.91 -7.53
CA LEU A 79 11.14 20.95 -6.51
C LEU A 79 12.52 21.34 -5.96
N GLY A 80 13.59 20.62 -6.32
CA GLY A 80 14.94 20.92 -5.81
C GLY A 80 15.10 20.79 -4.29
N LEU A 81 14.08 20.25 -3.61
CA LEU A 81 14.08 20.04 -2.17
C LEU A 81 14.78 18.73 -1.85
N SER A 82 15.71 18.80 -0.90
CA SER A 82 16.36 17.62 -0.34
C SER A 82 15.34 16.68 0.30
N THR A 83 15.67 15.38 0.35
CA THR A 83 14.83 14.38 1.01
C THR A 83 14.50 14.74 2.47
N ALA A 84 15.43 15.43 3.14
CA ALA A 84 15.24 15.90 4.50
C ALA A 84 14.16 17.00 4.58
N GLU A 85 14.15 17.95 3.64
CA GLU A 85 13.15 19.01 3.56
C GLU A 85 11.75 18.47 3.24
N LEU A 86 11.67 17.50 2.32
CA LEU A 86 10.42 16.79 2.03
C LEU A 86 9.89 16.03 3.25
N SER A 87 10.78 15.35 3.98
CA SER A 87 10.41 14.63 5.20
C SER A 87 9.94 15.58 6.30
N HIS A 88 10.60 16.73 6.44
CA HIS A 88 10.22 17.75 7.41
C HIS A 88 8.85 18.35 7.09
N ALA A 89 8.61 18.71 5.82
CA ALA A 89 7.33 19.24 5.36
C ALA A 89 6.18 18.22 5.56
N ALA A 90 6.42 16.94 5.28
CA ALA A 90 5.44 15.88 5.51
C ALA A 90 5.09 15.74 7.01
N LEU A 91 6.08 15.84 7.90
CA LEU A 91 5.85 15.81 9.35
C LEU A 91 5.06 17.03 9.84
N GLU A 92 5.33 18.21 9.31
CA GLU A 92 4.56 19.42 9.64
C GLU A 92 3.10 19.31 9.18
N GLN A 93 2.86 18.83 7.96
CA GLN A 93 1.50 18.58 7.47
C GLN A 93 0.76 17.55 8.34
N ALA A 94 1.42 16.46 8.73
CA ALA A 94 0.81 15.45 9.60
C ALA A 94 0.44 16.02 10.98
N ARG A 95 1.31 16.85 11.57
CA ARG A 95 1.03 17.55 12.83
C ARG A 95 -0.14 18.53 12.70
N GLU A 96 -0.19 19.26 11.60
CA GLU A 96 -1.26 20.23 11.35
C GLU A 96 -2.62 19.56 11.12
N ALA A 97 -2.63 18.43 10.39
CA ALA A 97 -3.83 17.62 10.22
C ALA A 97 -4.39 17.10 11.55
N LEU A 98 -3.52 16.69 12.49
CA LEU A 98 -3.94 16.29 13.83
C LEU A 98 -4.56 17.45 14.61
N ARG A 99 -3.98 18.66 14.55
CA ARG A 99 -4.54 19.85 15.19
C ARG A 99 -5.93 20.18 14.65
N ARG A 100 -6.09 20.25 13.32
CA ARG A 100 -7.38 20.51 12.66
C ARG A 100 -8.45 19.48 13.04
N ARG A 101 -8.06 18.21 13.15
CA ARG A 101 -8.99 17.14 13.54
C ARG A 101 -9.50 17.32 14.97
N GLU A 102 -8.63 17.75 15.88
CA GLU A 102 -9.02 17.99 17.27
C GLU A 102 -9.86 19.25 17.42
N GLU A 103 -9.51 20.33 16.71
CA GLU A 103 -10.33 21.56 16.64
C GLU A 103 -11.75 21.25 16.16
N LYS A 104 -11.89 20.43 15.12
CA LYS A 104 -13.18 20.00 14.59
C LYS A 104 -13.99 19.19 15.61
N ARG A 105 -13.34 18.30 16.37
CA ARG A 105 -14.04 17.54 17.43
C ARG A 105 -14.58 18.47 18.53
N ILE A 106 -13.81 19.49 18.89
CA ILE A 106 -14.24 20.49 19.87
C ILE A 106 -15.43 21.26 19.32
N GLU A 107 -15.38 21.72 18.08
CA GLU A 107 -16.49 22.43 17.41
C GLU A 107 -17.76 21.57 17.34
N ASP A 108 -17.66 20.31 16.90
CA ASP A 108 -18.78 19.37 16.85
C ASP A 108 -19.40 19.13 18.25
N GLU A 109 -18.57 19.05 19.30
CA GLU A 109 -19.05 18.87 20.68
C GLU A 109 -19.80 20.12 21.17
N TRP A 110 -19.30 21.31 20.84
CA TRP A 110 -19.97 22.57 21.13
C TRP A 110 -21.31 22.68 20.41
N GLU A 111 -21.37 22.33 19.13
CA GLU A 111 -22.59 22.37 18.33
C GLU A 111 -23.64 21.39 18.89
N ARG A 112 -23.23 20.18 19.28
CA ARG A 112 -24.12 19.20 19.93
C ARG A 112 -24.67 19.71 21.25
N LYS A 113 -23.84 20.31 22.11
CA LYS A 113 -24.29 20.88 23.39
C LYS A 113 -25.26 22.04 23.16
N TYR A 114 -24.99 22.87 22.17
CA TYR A 114 -25.84 23.99 21.80
C TYR A 114 -27.21 23.53 21.30
N GLU A 115 -27.26 22.59 20.35
CA GLU A 115 -28.51 22.04 19.83
C GLU A 115 -29.29 21.25 20.90
N ALA A 116 -28.61 20.53 21.80
CA ALA A 116 -29.26 19.87 22.94
C ALA A 116 -29.95 20.89 23.87
N ARG A 117 -29.29 22.01 24.16
CA ARG A 117 -29.86 23.09 24.99
C ARG A 117 -31.07 23.74 24.31
N LYS A 118 -30.99 23.99 23.01
CA LYS A 118 -32.09 24.54 22.19
C LYS A 118 -33.27 23.58 22.10
N ALA A 119 -33.01 22.28 21.91
CA ALA A 119 -34.03 21.25 21.92
C ALA A 119 -34.72 21.14 23.29
N ALA A 120 -33.97 21.24 24.39
CA ALA A 120 -34.52 21.27 25.74
C ALA A 120 -35.43 22.48 25.96
N GLN A 121 -35.03 23.68 25.49
CA GLN A 121 -35.88 24.88 25.54
C GLN A 121 -37.18 24.72 24.73
N ARG A 122 -37.10 24.13 23.53
CA ARG A 122 -38.29 23.83 22.71
C ARG A 122 -39.24 22.86 23.40
N LYS A 123 -38.71 21.83 24.07
CA LYS A 123 -39.51 20.86 24.84
C LYS A 123 -40.14 21.47 26.09
N ALA A 124 -39.48 22.46 26.70
CA ALA A 124 -39.97 23.15 27.89
C ALA A 124 -41.00 24.24 27.59
N GLN A 125 -41.22 24.61 26.32
CA GLN A 125 -42.22 25.60 25.96
C GLN A 125 -43.63 25.04 26.16
N PRO A 126 -44.47 25.67 27.03
CA PRO A 126 -45.84 25.21 27.22
C PRO A 126 -46.66 25.42 25.94
N PRO A 127 -47.62 24.54 25.64
CA PRO A 127 -48.45 24.68 24.46
C PRO A 127 -49.24 25.99 24.53
N CYS A 128 -49.10 26.84 23.50
CA CYS A 128 -49.94 28.02 23.33
C CYS A 128 -51.41 27.58 23.25
N LYS A 129 -52.20 27.92 24.28
CA LYS A 129 -53.65 27.72 24.28
C LYS A 129 -54.24 28.53 23.13
N LYS A 130 -54.67 27.87 22.06
CA LYS A 130 -55.57 28.48 21.08
C LYS A 130 -56.84 28.88 21.84
N ARG A 131 -57.13 30.19 21.91
CA ARG A 131 -58.39 30.70 22.44
C ARG A 131 -59.52 30.08 21.61
N PRO A 132 -60.50 29.39 22.21
CA PRO A 132 -61.72 29.05 21.50
C PRO A 132 -62.48 30.35 21.24
N GLY A 133 -62.94 30.52 20.00
CA GLY A 133 -63.86 31.59 19.61
C GLY A 133 -65.28 31.34 20.09
#